data_AF-A0A972QNZ9-F1
#
_entry.id   AF-A0A972QNZ9-F1
#
_cell.length_a   1.000
_cell.length_b   1.000
_cell.length_c   1.000
_cell.angle_alpha   90.00
_cell.angle_beta   90.00
_cell.angle_gamma   90.00
#
_symmetry.space_group_name_H-M   'P 1'
#
loop_
_entity.id
_entity.type
_entity.pdbx_description
1 polymer ?
#
loop_
_entity_poly.entity_id
_entity_poly.type
_entity_poly.pdbx_seq_one_letter_code
_entity_poly.pdbx_strand_id
1 'polypeptide(L)'
;AGIRIVSYGGLSTGFEARVCLLCNPAPCALACPTGAFSQRKGGGVMVKNNLCIRCGECASACPVDAVYLDSAGEPFVCIHCGRCVPFCPHDCLEMVKEVVS
;
A
#
# COMPACT_ATOMS: atom_id res chain seq x y z
N ALA A 1 6.24 -2.88 -5.15
CA ALA A 1 4.80 -3.01 -4.82
C ALA A 1 4.59 -4.27 -4.00
N GLY A 2 3.71 -4.24 -2.99
CA GLY A 2 3.49 -5.36 -2.07
C GLY A 2 2.49 -5.00 -0.97
N ILE A 3 2.04 -5.99 -0.21
CA ILE A 3 1.27 -5.78 1.03
C ILE A 3 2.22 -5.82 2.24
N ARG A 4 1.84 -5.18 3.34
CA ARG A 4 2.63 -5.19 4.57
C ARG A 4 2.02 -6.16 5.57
N ILE A 5 2.78 -7.15 6.01
CA ILE A 5 2.38 -8.04 7.11
C ILE A 5 3.02 -7.55 8.40
N VAL A 6 2.23 -7.32 9.44
CA VAL A 6 2.71 -6.87 10.76
C VAL A 6 2.20 -7.77 11.88
N SER A 7 3.00 -7.95 12.93
CA SER A 7 2.56 -8.65 14.14
C SER A 7 1.73 -7.70 14.98
N TYR A 8 0.47 -8.02 15.26
CA TYR A 8 -0.31 -7.29 16.24
C TYR A 8 0.21 -7.69 17.62
N GLY A 9 0.54 -6.74 18.51
CA GLY A 9 0.86 -7.01 19.93
C GLY A 9 2.06 -7.91 20.26
N GLY A 10 3.02 -8.09 19.34
CA GLY A 10 4.15 -9.01 19.53
C GLY A 10 3.89 -10.39 18.92
N LEU A 11 4.63 -11.43 19.33
CA LEU A 11 4.60 -12.76 18.69
C LEU A 11 3.34 -13.59 19.01
N SER A 12 2.49 -13.16 19.94
CA SER A 12 1.40 -13.96 20.51
C SER A 12 0.01 -13.64 19.95
N THR A 13 -0.18 -12.50 19.29
CA THR A 13 -1.51 -11.96 18.94
C THR A 13 -1.81 -11.92 17.44
N GLY A 14 -1.03 -12.65 16.65
CA GLY A 14 -1.30 -12.90 15.22
C GLY A 14 -0.72 -11.84 14.27
N PHE A 15 -1.00 -12.03 12.98
CA PHE A 15 -0.49 -11.20 11.91
C PHE A 15 -1.64 -10.46 11.20
N GLU A 16 -1.44 -9.16 10.97
CA GLU A 16 -2.35 -8.30 10.22
C GLU A 16 -1.76 -8.03 8.82
N ALA A 17 -2.57 -8.25 7.78
CA ALA A 17 -2.23 -7.86 6.42
C ALA A 17 -2.74 -6.45 6.12
N ARG A 18 -1.84 -5.47 6.11
CA ARG A 18 -2.15 -4.08 5.78
C ARG A 18 -2.07 -3.87 4.27
N VAL A 19 -3.19 -3.45 3.70
CA VAL A 19 -3.37 -3.17 2.27
C VAL A 19 -3.70 -1.70 2.05
N CYS A 20 -3.48 -1.21 0.82
CA CYS A 20 -3.96 0.12 0.44
C CYS A 20 -5.49 0.12 0.48
N LEU A 21 -6.11 1.17 1.03
CA LEU A 21 -7.57 1.31 1.12
C LEU A 21 -8.19 2.14 -0.01
N LEU A 22 -7.44 2.38 -1.09
CA LEU A 22 -7.89 3.16 -2.24
C LEU A 22 -8.38 4.59 -1.92
N CYS A 23 -7.82 5.25 -0.91
CA CYS A 23 -8.25 6.59 -0.48
C CYS A 23 -8.47 7.57 -1.64
N ASN A 24 -9.58 8.30 -1.62
CA ASN A 24 -9.92 9.34 -2.60
C ASN A 24 -10.48 10.58 -1.88
N PRO A 25 -9.71 11.68 -1.74
CA PRO A 25 -8.36 11.89 -2.27
C PRO A 25 -7.30 11.06 -1.53
N ALA A 26 -6.22 10.68 -2.22
CA ALA A 26 -5.14 9.87 -1.63
C ALA A 26 -4.11 10.73 -0.88
N PRO A 27 -3.98 10.63 0.46
CA PRO A 27 -3.06 11.47 1.23
C PRO A 27 -1.59 11.29 0.82
N CYS A 28 -1.18 10.04 0.54
CA CYS A 28 0.18 9.73 0.10
C CYS A 28 0.51 10.31 -1.30
N ALA A 29 -0.48 10.51 -2.16
CA ALA A 29 -0.28 11.21 -3.43
C ALA A 29 -0.19 12.72 -3.23
N LEU A 30 -1.02 13.30 -2.35
CA LEU A 30 -0.97 14.72 -2.02
C LEU A 30 0.34 15.13 -1.33
N ALA A 31 0.87 14.26 -0.47
CA ALA A 31 2.13 14.50 0.24
C ALA A 31 3.38 14.36 -0.65
N CYS A 32 3.28 13.79 -1.85
CA CYS A 32 4.45 13.52 -2.68
C CYS A 32 4.89 14.78 -3.45
N PRO A 33 6.07 15.36 -3.13
CA PRO A 33 6.50 16.63 -3.73
C PRO A 33 6.90 16.51 -5.21
N THR A 34 7.26 15.31 -5.66
CA THR A 34 7.75 15.07 -7.03
C THR A 34 6.71 14.50 -7.97
N GLY A 35 5.50 14.20 -7.47
CA GLY A 35 4.47 13.50 -8.24
C GLY A 35 4.82 12.04 -8.56
N ALA A 36 5.78 11.44 -7.83
CA ALA A 36 6.07 10.01 -7.93
C ALA A 36 4.86 9.17 -7.50
N PHE A 37 4.13 9.59 -6.47
CA PHE A 37 2.81 9.04 -6.14
C PHE A 37 1.73 9.87 -6.82
N SER A 38 0.80 9.20 -7.50
CA SER A 38 -0.33 9.85 -8.17
C SER A 38 -1.61 9.06 -7.95
N GLN A 39 -2.74 9.75 -7.81
CA GLN A 39 -4.06 9.15 -7.66
C GLN A 39 -4.44 8.38 -8.94
N ARG A 40 -4.83 7.10 -8.80
CA ARG A 40 -5.38 6.30 -9.90
C ARG A 40 -6.87 6.58 -10.07
N LYS A 41 -7.36 6.54 -11.32
CA LYS A 41 -8.80 6.50 -11.61
C LYS A 41 -9.42 5.24 -11.00
N GLY A 42 -10.46 5.41 -10.18
CA GLY A 42 -11.10 4.31 -9.43
C GLY A 42 -10.51 4.07 -8.04
N GLY A 43 -9.66 4.97 -7.53
CA GLY A 43 -9.08 4.88 -6.20
C GLY A 43 -7.71 4.20 -6.17
N GLY A 44 -6.98 4.43 -5.08
CA GLY A 44 -5.60 3.97 -4.92
C GLY A 44 -4.58 4.85 -5.62
N VAL A 45 -3.33 4.36 -5.69
CA VAL A 45 -2.19 5.14 -6.16
C VAL A 45 -1.37 4.39 -7.21
N MET A 46 -0.75 5.17 -8.10
CA MET A 46 0.27 4.73 -9.04
C MET A 46 1.62 5.33 -8.63
N VAL A 47 2.67 4.51 -8.64
CA VAL A 47 4.03 4.90 -8.26
C VAL A 47 4.91 4.96 -9.49
N LYS A 48 5.53 6.11 -9.73
CA LYS A 48 6.52 6.37 -10.79
C LYS A 48 7.91 6.41 -10.17
N ASN A 49 8.59 5.26 -10.14
CA ASN A 49 9.87 5.11 -9.46
C ASN A 49 10.96 6.05 -9.98
N ASN A 50 10.94 6.39 -11.27
CA ASN A 50 11.88 7.32 -11.88
C ASN A 50 11.78 8.77 -11.36
N LEU A 51 10.67 9.15 -10.71
CA LEU A 51 10.48 10.46 -10.07
C LEU A 51 10.68 10.39 -8.55
N CYS A 52 10.91 9.22 -7.99
CA CYS A 52 11.00 9.03 -6.55
C CYS A 52 12.37 9.51 -6.04
N ILE A 53 12.36 10.50 -5.17
CA ILE A 53 13.57 11.00 -4.47
C ILE A 53 13.78 10.34 -3.11
N ARG A 54 13.01 9.29 -2.80
CA ARG A 54 13.13 8.51 -1.56
C ARG A 54 12.99 9.34 -0.27
N CYS A 55 12.15 10.38 -0.30
CA CYS A 55 11.93 11.28 0.84
C CYS A 55 11.05 10.69 1.94
N GLY A 56 10.28 9.64 1.67
CA GLY A 56 9.47 8.94 2.68
C GLY A 56 8.13 9.59 3.05
N GLU A 57 7.83 10.79 2.57
CA GLU A 57 6.56 11.50 2.85
C GLU A 57 5.31 10.66 2.56
N CYS A 58 5.34 9.85 1.50
CA CYS A 58 4.25 8.94 1.16
C CYS A 58 3.95 7.90 2.26
N ALA A 59 4.97 7.45 2.99
CA ALA A 59 4.82 6.51 4.10
C ALA A 59 4.23 7.21 5.32
N SER A 60 4.79 8.37 5.70
CA SER A 60 4.30 9.18 6.82
C SER A 60 2.86 9.65 6.64
N ALA A 61 2.44 9.94 5.40
CA ALA A 61 1.09 10.39 5.10
C ALA A 61 0.05 9.26 5.05
N CYS A 62 0.45 7.99 5.06
CA CYS A 62 -0.49 6.87 4.94
C CYS A 62 -1.16 6.59 6.29
N PRO A 63 -2.48 6.83 6.45
CA PRO A 63 -3.15 6.70 7.76
C PRO A 63 -3.26 5.26 8.27
N VAL A 64 -2.98 4.28 7.42
CA VAL A 64 -3.09 2.84 7.70
C VAL A 64 -1.78 2.09 7.54
N ASP A 65 -0.65 2.82 7.43
CA ASP A 65 0.70 2.26 7.26
C ASP A 65 0.84 1.24 6.12
N ALA A 66 0.01 1.34 5.09
CA ALA A 66 0.05 0.47 3.92
C ALA A 66 1.21 0.79 2.97
N VAL A 67 1.81 1.97 3.12
CA VAL A 67 3.04 2.38 2.42
C VAL A 67 4.21 2.15 3.38
N TYR A 68 5.23 1.42 2.94
CA TYR A 68 6.45 1.19 3.72
C TYR A 68 7.69 1.36 2.84
N LEU A 69 8.81 1.74 3.44
CA LEU A 69 10.08 1.90 2.74
C LEU A 69 10.95 0.67 2.99
N ASP A 70 11.73 0.26 1.99
CA ASP A 70 12.80 -0.70 2.18
C ASP A 70 14.09 -0.04 2.73
N SER A 71 15.16 -0.82 2.87
CA SER A 71 16.46 -0.34 3.32
C SER A 71 17.11 0.70 2.39
N ALA A 72 16.71 0.75 1.12
CA ALA A 72 17.19 1.72 0.15
C ALA A 72 16.31 2.98 0.09
N GLY A 73 15.23 3.05 0.89
CA GLY A 73 14.25 4.13 0.87
C GLY A 73 13.24 4.00 -0.27
N GLU A 74 13.17 2.87 -0.96
CA GLU A 74 12.19 2.64 -2.01
C GLU A 74 10.82 2.34 -1.42
N PRO A 75 9.76 3.04 -1.87
CA PRO A 75 8.43 2.85 -1.33
C PRO A 75 7.73 1.63 -1.94
N PHE A 76 7.12 0.84 -1.07
CA PHE A 76 6.26 -0.28 -1.39
C PHE A 76 4.84 0.03 -0.94
N VAL A 77 3.89 -0.21 -1.83
CA VAL A 77 2.45 -0.06 -1.59
C VAL A 77 1.70 -1.16 -2.33
N CYS A 78 0.54 -1.56 -1.80
CA CYS A 78 -0.36 -2.49 -2.48
C CYS A 78 -0.95 -1.80 -3.72
N ILE A 79 -0.90 -2.48 -4.87
CA ILE A 79 -1.46 -2.00 -6.13
C ILE A 79 -2.71 -2.77 -6.57
N HIS A 80 -3.30 -3.54 -5.65
CA HIS A 80 -4.49 -4.38 -5.89
C HIS A 80 -4.31 -5.39 -7.05
N CYS A 81 -3.10 -5.94 -7.20
CA CYS A 81 -2.85 -6.99 -8.21
C CYS A 81 -3.36 -8.37 -7.81
N GLY A 82 -3.76 -8.56 -6.55
CA GLY A 82 -4.32 -9.83 -6.05
C GLY A 82 -3.31 -10.96 -5.88
N ARG A 83 -2.02 -10.76 -6.23
CA ARG A 83 -1.00 -11.81 -6.13
C ARG A 83 -0.91 -12.39 -4.71
N CYS A 84 -1.11 -11.59 -3.67
CA CYS A 84 -1.08 -12.08 -2.28
C CYS A 84 -2.13 -13.15 -1.95
N VAL A 85 -3.27 -13.19 -2.64
CA VAL A 85 -4.38 -14.13 -2.37
C VAL A 85 -3.91 -15.59 -2.53
N PRO A 86 -3.44 -16.05 -3.70
CA PRO A 86 -3.01 -17.45 -3.87
C PRO A 86 -1.72 -17.80 -3.11
N PHE A 87 -0.97 -16.82 -2.61
CA PHE A 87 0.24 -17.08 -1.81
C PHE A 87 -0.06 -17.20 -0.32
N CYS A 88 -1.26 -16.85 0.14
CA CYS A 88 -1.63 -16.99 1.55
C CYS A 88 -1.98 -18.46 1.84
N PRO A 89 -1.17 -19.20 2.63
CA PRO A 89 -1.42 -20.62 2.90
C PRO A 89 -2.57 -20.86 3.89
N HIS A 90 -3.12 -19.78 4.47
CA HIS A 90 -4.16 -19.83 5.50
C HIS A 90 -5.49 -19.23 5.01
N ASP A 91 -5.59 -18.92 3.71
CA ASP A 91 -6.81 -18.37 3.09
C ASP A 91 -7.36 -17.12 3.79
N CYS A 92 -6.49 -16.30 4.37
CA CYS A 92 -6.88 -15.08 5.10
C CYS A 92 -7.20 -13.89 4.18
N LEU A 93 -6.99 -14.03 2.87
CA LEU A 93 -7.08 -12.94 1.90
C LEU A 93 -7.99 -13.31 0.75
N GLU A 94 -8.87 -12.40 0.36
CA GLU A 94 -9.74 -12.53 -0.79
C GLU A 94 -9.69 -11.26 -1.65
N MET A 95 -9.79 -11.41 -2.98
CA MET A 95 -9.91 -10.29 -3.91
C MET A 95 -11.30 -10.27 -4.51
N VAL A 96 -12.13 -9.35 -4.03
CA VAL A 96 -13.47 -9.10 -4.58
C VAL A 96 -13.44 -7.92 -5.55
N LYS A 97 -14.18 -8.03 -6.65
CA LYS A 97 -14.41 -6.91 -7.55
C LYS A 97 -15.71 -6.24 -7.15
N GLU A 98 -15.64 -5.08 -6.51
CA GLU A 98 -16.82 -4.23 -6.38
C GLU A 98 -17.15 -3.63 -7.75
N VAL A 99 -18.21 -4.15 -8.36
CA VAL A 99 -18.86 -3.50 -9.50
C VAL A 99 -19.68 -2.37 -8.92
N VAL A 100 -19.05 -1.21 -8.73
CA VAL A 100 -19.80 0.01 -8.42
C VAL A 100 -20.50 0.43 -9.71
N SER A 101 -21.79 0.10 -9.80
CA SER A 101 -22.71 0.49 -10.87
C SER A 101 -22.92 2.00 -10.91
#